data_AF-A0A957THI8-F1
#
_entry.id   AF-A0A957THI8-F1
#
_cell.length_a   1.000
_cell.length_b   1.000
_cell.length_c   1.000
_cell.angle_alpha   90.00
_cell.angle_beta   90.00
_cell.angle_gamma   90.00
#
_symmetry.space_group_name_H-M   'P 1'
#
loop_
_entity.id
_entity.type
_entity.pdbx_description
1 polymer ?
#
loop_
_entity_poly.entity_id
_entity_poly.type
_entity_poly.pdbx_seq_one_letter_code
_entity_poly.pdbx_strand_id
1 'polypeptide(L)'
;RYAGGTATELGLTSLGKALLAEMQRVGVILDLTHSSDQAFWQALELYEGPIIASHQNCRALVPHQRQFDDDQLKAIIARDGVISVAFDNWMIR
;
A
#
# COMPACT_ATOMS: atom_id res chain seq x y z
N ARG A 1 0.55 -11.38 9.55
CA ARG A 1 0.48 -12.74 8.93
C ARG A 1 0.97 -12.72 7.49
N TYR A 2 0.41 -11.89 6.62
CA TYR A 2 0.72 -11.87 5.19
C TYR A 2 1.76 -10.82 4.80
N ALA A 3 1.75 -9.68 5.47
CA ALA A 3 2.63 -8.55 5.19
C ALA A 3 2.97 -7.82 6.50
N GLY A 4 4.06 -7.04 6.50
CA GLY A 4 4.25 -5.97 7.45
C GLY A 4 3.26 -4.83 7.19
N GLY A 5 2.77 -4.28 8.29
CA GLY A 5 1.76 -3.22 8.28
C GLY A 5 2.29 -1.93 8.90
N THR A 6 1.37 -1.07 9.30
CA THR A 6 1.65 0.21 9.95
C THR A 6 2.55 0.00 11.17
N ALA A 7 3.52 0.90 11.36
CA ALA A 7 4.53 0.87 12.41
C ALA A 7 5.45 -0.37 12.38
N THR A 8 5.62 -0.99 11.21
CA THR A 8 6.58 -2.09 11.01
C THR A 8 7.47 -1.80 9.80
N GLU A 9 8.64 -2.44 9.76
CA GLU A 9 9.57 -2.41 8.62
C GLU A 9 9.62 -3.76 7.88
N LEU A 10 8.62 -4.62 8.10
CA LEU A 10 8.61 -5.99 7.57
C LEU A 10 8.00 -6.04 6.17
N GLY A 11 8.55 -6.87 5.28
CA GLY A 11 7.99 -7.11 3.95
C GLY A 11 6.82 -8.10 3.92
N LEU A 12 6.56 -8.65 2.73
CA LEU A 12 5.63 -9.75 2.50
C LEU A 12 6.22 -11.07 3.00
N THR A 13 5.39 -11.87 3.67
CA THR A 13 5.72 -13.26 3.99
C THR A 13 5.52 -14.16 2.77
N SER A 14 6.00 -15.41 2.82
CA SER A 14 5.72 -16.40 1.76
C SER A 14 4.22 -16.60 1.53
N LEU A 15 3.42 -16.58 2.60
CA LEU A 15 1.96 -16.63 2.53
C LEU A 15 1.37 -15.39 1.85
N GLY A 16 1.94 -14.20 2.08
CA GLY A 16 1.52 -12.97 1.42
C GLY A 16 1.78 -13.00 -0.08
N LYS A 17 2.95 -13.49 -0.50
CA LYS A 17 3.28 -13.64 -1.93
C LYS A 17 2.34 -14.61 -2.63
N ALA A 18 2.03 -15.74 -2.01
CA ALA A 18 1.04 -16.69 -2.53
C ALA A 18 -0.37 -16.08 -2.61
N LEU A 19 -0.75 -15.27 -1.62
CA LEU A 19 -2.03 -14.56 -1.64
C LEU A 19 -2.12 -13.55 -2.80
N LEU A 20 -1.06 -12.78 -3.07
CA LEU A 20 -1.03 -11.85 -4.19
C LEU A 20 -1.21 -12.56 -5.54
N ALA A 21 -0.56 -13.71 -5.72
CA ALA A 21 -0.72 -14.51 -6.93
C ALA A 21 -2.17 -14.98 -7.12
N GLU A 22 -2.84 -15.42 -6.06
CA GLU A 22 -4.26 -15.79 -6.14
C GLU A 22 -5.17 -14.60 -6.37
N MET A 23 -4.93 -13.47 -5.69
CA MET A 23 -5.67 -12.22 -5.91
C MET A 23 -5.58 -11.78 -7.36
N GLN A 24 -4.40 -11.85 -7.96
CA GLN A 24 -4.19 -11.55 -9.38
C GLN A 24 -4.97 -12.54 -10.25
N ARG A 25 -4.90 -13.83 -9.96
CA ARG A 25 -5.61 -14.88 -10.72
C ARG A 25 -7.13 -14.69 -10.73
N VAL A 26 -7.72 -14.22 -9.63
CA VAL A 26 -9.17 -14.01 -9.51
C VAL A 26 -9.62 -12.56 -9.75
N GLY A 27 -8.70 -11.64 -10.05
CA GLY A 27 -9.03 -10.24 -10.34
C GLY A 27 -9.47 -9.41 -9.13
N VAL A 28 -8.98 -9.75 -7.93
CA VAL A 28 -9.26 -8.97 -6.71
C VAL A 28 -8.34 -7.76 -6.67
N ILE A 29 -8.91 -6.57 -6.47
CA ILE A 29 -8.16 -5.31 -6.30
C ILE A 29 -7.27 -5.39 -5.06
N LEU A 30 -6.01 -4.96 -5.20
CA LEU A 30 -5.08 -4.85 -4.08
C LEU A 30 -5.15 -3.46 -3.45
N ASP A 31 -5.52 -3.40 -2.17
CA ASP A 31 -5.43 -2.18 -1.36
C ASP A 31 -4.09 -2.13 -0.62
N LEU A 32 -3.32 -1.08 -0.88
CA LEU A 32 -1.98 -0.87 -0.34
C LEU A 32 -1.99 -0.16 1.02
N THR A 33 -3.14 0.35 1.44
CA THR A 33 -3.30 1.06 2.71
C THR A 33 -2.83 0.19 3.88
N HIS A 34 -2.20 0.82 4.87
CA HIS A 34 -1.55 0.17 6.02
C HIS A 34 -0.28 -0.64 5.72
N SER A 35 0.16 -0.80 4.47
CA SER A 35 1.42 -1.51 4.20
C SER A 35 2.62 -0.83 4.87
N SER A 36 3.60 -1.64 5.30
CA SER A 36 4.95 -1.12 5.50
C SER A 36 5.54 -0.65 4.16
N ASP A 37 6.60 0.15 4.19
CA ASP A 37 7.26 0.59 2.95
C ASP A 37 7.84 -0.60 2.20
N GLN A 38 8.44 -1.55 2.92
CA GLN A 38 8.98 -2.77 2.32
C GLN A 38 7.87 -3.63 1.69
N ALA A 39 6.74 -3.80 2.38
CA ALA A 39 5.63 -4.58 1.87
C ALA A 39 4.97 -3.89 0.66
N PHE A 40 4.85 -2.57 0.67
CA PHE A 40 4.34 -1.78 -0.44
C PHE A 40 5.11 -2.07 -1.73
N TRP A 41 6.44 -1.90 -1.71
CA TRP A 41 7.26 -2.08 -2.90
C TRP A 41 7.28 -3.52 -3.39
N GLN A 42 7.35 -4.50 -2.48
CA GLN A 42 7.26 -5.92 -2.84
C GLN A 42 5.90 -6.29 -3.41
N ALA A 43 4.82 -5.67 -2.94
CA ALA A 43 3.49 -5.91 -3.49
C ALA A 43 3.35 -5.35 -4.90
N LEU A 44 3.89 -4.15 -5.17
CA LEU A 44 3.93 -3.57 -6.51
C LEU A 44 4.75 -4.40 -7.51
N GLU A 45 5.85 -5.01 -7.05
CA GLU A 45 6.68 -5.89 -7.88
C GLU A 45 5.97 -7.20 -8.25
N LEU A 46 5.14 -7.75 -7.34
CA LEU A 46 4.57 -9.09 -7.48
C LEU A 46 3.12 -9.12 -7.98
N TYR A 47 2.41 -7.99 -7.95
CA TYR A 47 1.00 -7.91 -8.29
C TYR A 47 0.77 -6.93 -9.44
N GLU A 48 0.37 -7.44 -10.60
CA GLU A 48 0.15 -6.70 -11.85
C GLU A 48 -1.32 -6.27 -12.06
N GLY A 49 -2.24 -6.69 -11.17
CA GLY A 49 -3.65 -6.29 -11.24
C GLY A 49 -3.94 -4.86 -10.74
N PRO A 50 -5.21 -4.44 -10.67
CA PRO A 50 -5.59 -3.10 -10.23
C PRO A 50 -5.25 -2.83 -8.77
N ILE A 51 -4.70 -1.65 -8.49
CA ILE A 51 -4.33 -1.22 -7.13
C ILE A 51 -5.09 0.02 -6.67
N ILE A 52 -5.31 0.11 -5.36
CA ILE A 52 -5.84 1.31 -4.70
C ILE A 52 -5.07 1.58 -3.40
N ALA A 53 -5.22 2.79 -2.88
CA ALA A 53 -5.02 3.12 -1.48
C ALA A 53 -6.34 3.69 -0.96
N SER A 54 -7.13 2.87 -0.27
CA SER A 54 -8.52 3.16 0.11
C SER A 54 -8.70 4.26 1.16
N HIS A 55 -7.71 4.53 2.02
CA HIS A 55 -7.73 5.63 3.00
C HIS A 55 -6.30 6.03 3.41
N GLN A 56 -5.73 6.96 2.66
CA GLN A 56 -4.31 7.29 2.69
C GLN A 56 -4.06 8.78 2.49
N ASN A 57 -3.11 9.35 3.24
CA ASN A 57 -2.55 10.69 2.99
C ASN A 57 -1.03 10.59 2.77
N CYS A 58 -0.35 11.74 2.76
CA CYS A 58 1.07 11.83 2.45
C CYS A 58 1.93 12.26 3.66
N ARG A 59 3.20 11.86 3.66
CA ARG A 59 4.17 12.21 4.70
C ARG A 59 4.47 13.70 4.79
N ALA A 60 4.19 14.44 3.71
CA ALA A 60 4.29 15.89 3.70
C ALA A 60 3.26 16.58 4.63
N LEU A 61 2.12 15.92 4.92
CA LEU A 61 1.16 16.41 5.93
C LEU A 61 1.57 15.98 7.33
N VAL A 62 1.82 14.68 7.52
CA VAL A 62 2.18 14.10 8.81
C VAL A 62 3.34 13.12 8.61
N PRO A 63 4.54 13.36 9.18
CA PRO A 63 5.73 12.55 8.93
C PRO A 63 5.68 11.24 9.72
N HIS A 64 4.78 10.35 9.34
CA HIS A 64 4.57 9.06 9.99
C HIS A 64 4.47 7.95 8.93
N GLN A 65 5.03 6.78 9.23
CA GLN A 65 5.10 5.62 8.32
C GLN A 65 3.73 5.21 7.77
N ARG A 66 2.65 5.42 8.54
CA ARG A 66 1.26 5.19 8.09
C ARG A 66 0.92 5.93 6.79
N GLN A 67 1.55 7.08 6.53
CA GLN A 67 1.38 7.88 5.32
C GLN A 67 2.39 7.46 4.24
N PHE A 68 2.05 7.70 2.98
CA PHE A 68 2.96 7.41 1.87
C PHE A 68 3.89 8.59 1.58
N ASP A 69 5.12 8.27 1.20
CA ASP A 69 6.03 9.25 0.60
C ASP A 69 5.65 9.54 -0.87
N ASP A 70 6.32 10.54 -1.44
CA ASP A 70 6.05 11.00 -2.80
C ASP A 70 6.28 9.91 -3.85
N ASP A 71 7.22 8.99 -3.63
CA ASP A 71 7.56 7.96 -4.61
C ASP A 71 6.56 6.82 -4.58
N GLN A 72 6.06 6.45 -3.40
CA GLN A 72 4.91 5.55 -3.25
C GLN A 72 3.66 6.13 -3.93
N LEU A 73 3.37 7.43 -3.76
CA LEU A 73 2.23 8.08 -4.41
C LEU A 73 2.38 8.09 -5.94
N LYS A 74 3.55 8.46 -6.46
CA LYS A 74 3.83 8.42 -7.91
C LYS A 74 3.71 7.01 -8.47
N ALA A 75 4.15 5.99 -7.73
CA ALA A 75 4.05 4.61 -8.17
C ALA A 75 2.60 4.13 -8.29
N ILE A 76 1.71 4.57 -7.38
CA ILE A 76 0.27 4.28 -7.52
C ILE A 76 -0.31 4.99 -8.74
N ILE A 77 0.02 6.27 -8.94
CA ILE A 77 -0.46 7.07 -10.08
C ILE A 77 0.02 6.46 -11.40
N ALA A 78 1.28 6.02 -11.48
CA ALA A 78 1.84 5.38 -12.68
C ALA A 78 1.16 4.04 -13.04
N ARG A 79 0.40 3.46 -12.12
CA ARG A 79 -0.39 2.24 -12.33
C ARG A 79 -1.89 2.52 -12.50
N ASP A 80 -2.26 3.76 -12.82
CA ASP A 80 -3.65 4.23 -12.91
C ASP A 80 -4.48 3.92 -11.66
N GLY A 81 -3.81 3.83 -10.50
CA GLY A 81 -4.44 3.51 -9.22
C GLY A 81 -5.16 4.70 -8.60
N VAL A 82 -6.08 4.42 -7.67
CA VAL A 82 -6.83 5.44 -6.94
C VAL A 82 -6.25 5.63 -5.53
N ILE A 83 -6.02 6.88 -5.14
CA ILE A 83 -5.64 7.27 -3.77
C ILE A 83 -6.82 8.02 -3.16
N SER A 84 -7.46 7.41 -2.17
CA SER A 84 -8.57 8.00 -1.42
C SER A 84 -8.05 8.69 -0.15
N VAL A 85 -8.28 9.99 -0.04
CA VAL A 85 -7.83 10.82 1.09
C VAL A 85 -8.58 10.43 2.37
N ALA A 86 -7.84 10.23 3.46
CA ALA A 86 -8.40 9.92 4.78
C ALA A 86 -8.65 11.21 5.59
N PHE A 87 -9.82 11.28 6.25
CA PHE A 87 -10.22 12.43 7.08
C PHE A 87 -10.06 12.20 8.59
N ASP A 88 -9.25 11.21 8.97
CA ASP A 88 -8.86 11.04 10.37
C ASP A 88 -7.96 12.21 10.79
N ASN A 89 -8.25 12.82 11.95
CA ASN A 89 -7.65 14.09 12.36
C ASN A 89 -6.12 14.00 12.45
N TRP A 90 -5.60 12.93 13.07
CA TRP A 90 -4.16 12.72 13.23
C TRP A 90 -3.45 12.47 11.89
N MET A 91 -4.19 12.11 10.85
CA MET A 91 -3.65 11.89 9.50
C MET A 91 -3.53 13.19 8.69
N ILE A 92 -4.00 14.32 9.23
CA ILE A 92 -3.97 15.63 8.57
C ILE A 92 -3.17 16.64 9.41
N ARG A 93 -3.14 16.50 10.74
CA ARG A 93 -2.48 17.43 11.67
C ARG A 93 -1.86 16.73 12.86
#